data_AF-A0A9P1JYR0-F1
#
_entry.id   AF-A0A9P1JYR0-F1
#
_cell.length_a   1.000
_cell.length_b   1.000
_cell.length_c   1.000
_cell.angle_alpha   90.00
_cell.angle_beta   90.00
_cell.angle_gamma   90.00
#
_symmetry.space_group_name_H-M   'P 1'
#
loop_
_entity.id
_entity.type
_entity.pdbx_description
1 polymer ?
#
loop_
_entity_poly.entity_id
_entity_poly.type
_entity_poly.pdbx_seq_one_letter_code
_entity_poly.pdbx_strand_id
1 'polypeptide(L)'
;MPSSAAQADPIPANPIPTDRRLALHRTMQTIRATETTLSRLFADGEIPGFIHLSVGQEAVAAGVVGALGPRDSFATTHRGHGHVLARGVRLDLFFKEIMGRAGGICGGRGGSMHVADLSLGVLGPMASSGPGCRSPPGARSPTRRGAPAAWRSPSSATAPWPRAPCTSA
;
A
#
# COMPACT_ATOMS: atom_id res chain seq x y z
N MET A 1 -6.97 -12.53 -53.76
CA MET A 1 -7.57 -11.46 -52.94
C MET A 1 -6.63 -11.19 -51.77
N PRO A 2 -5.84 -10.10 -51.78
CA PRO A 2 -5.06 -9.76 -50.59
C PRO A 2 -6.05 -9.35 -49.50
N SER A 3 -5.98 -10.05 -48.37
CA SER A 3 -6.71 -9.70 -47.15
C SER A 3 -6.32 -8.27 -46.78
N SER A 4 -7.28 -7.36 -46.81
CA SER A 4 -7.12 -5.99 -46.33
C SER A 4 -6.79 -6.09 -44.84
N ALA A 5 -5.49 -6.04 -44.51
CA ALA A 5 -5.03 -5.78 -43.17
C ALA A 5 -5.72 -4.49 -42.72
N ALA A 6 -6.66 -4.61 -41.77
CA ALA A 6 -7.28 -3.47 -41.15
C ALA A 6 -6.14 -2.58 -40.63
N GLN A 7 -5.97 -1.41 -41.25
CA GLN A 7 -5.02 -0.42 -40.78
C GLN A 7 -5.48 -0.05 -39.37
N ALA A 8 -4.72 -0.50 -38.36
CA ALA A 8 -4.98 -0.13 -36.99
C ALA A 8 -4.87 1.39 -36.90
N ASP A 9 -5.90 2.04 -36.34
CA ASP A 9 -5.86 3.48 -36.12
C ASP A 9 -4.56 3.85 -35.38
N PRO A 10 -3.89 4.94 -35.77
CA PRO A 10 -2.66 5.35 -35.12
C PRO A 10 -2.94 5.58 -33.63
N ILE A 11 -2.19 4.86 -32.77
CA ILE A 11 -2.29 5.05 -31.32
C ILE A 11 -2.02 6.54 -31.06
N PRO A 12 -2.96 7.26 -30.43
CA PRO A 12 -2.77 8.68 -30.18
C PRO A 12 -1.47 8.86 -29.40
N ALA A 13 -0.66 9.85 -29.78
CA ALA A 13 0.68 10.08 -29.21
C ALA A 13 0.68 10.18 -27.67
N ASN A 14 -0.48 10.44 -27.08
CA ASN A 14 -0.70 10.27 -25.66
C ASN A 14 -2.14 9.82 -25.35
N PRO A 15 -2.39 8.52 -25.12
CA PRO A 15 -3.72 7.98 -24.87
C PRO A 15 -4.26 8.31 -23.46
N ILE A 16 -3.44 8.86 -22.56
CA ILE A 16 -3.78 9.12 -21.17
C ILE A 16 -4.09 10.61 -20.98
N PRO A 17 -5.28 11.00 -20.45
CA PRO A 17 -5.63 12.38 -20.18
C PRO A 17 -4.57 13.11 -19.31
N THR A 18 -4.36 14.41 -19.56
CA THR A 18 -3.35 15.22 -18.84
C THR A 18 -3.51 15.16 -17.33
N ASP A 19 -4.73 15.28 -16.80
CA ASP A 19 -4.98 15.21 -15.35
C ASP A 19 -4.57 13.86 -14.77
N ARG A 20 -4.79 12.78 -15.53
CA ARG A 20 -4.39 11.44 -15.13
C ARG A 20 -2.87 11.29 -15.09
N ARG A 21 -2.16 11.84 -16.07
CA ARG A 21 -0.69 11.88 -16.07
C ARG A 21 -0.14 12.70 -14.90
N LEU A 22 -0.73 13.85 -14.61
CA LEU A 22 -0.36 14.68 -13.47
C LEU A 22 -0.59 13.95 -12.14
N ALA A 23 -1.71 13.24 -12.00
CA ALA A 23 -1.98 12.41 -10.82
C ALA A 23 -0.91 11.31 -10.64
N LEU A 24 -0.61 10.56 -11.71
CA LEU A 24 0.44 9.53 -11.67
C LEU A 24 1.81 10.12 -11.33
N HIS A 25 2.14 11.28 -11.90
CA HIS A 25 3.39 11.98 -11.62
C HIS A 25 3.50 12.44 -10.16
N ARG A 26 2.42 12.98 -9.58
CA ARG A 26 2.37 13.33 -8.15
C ARG A 26 2.57 12.11 -7.26
N THR A 27 1.97 10.97 -7.63
CA THR A 27 2.19 9.70 -6.92
C THR A 27 3.66 9.28 -6.99
N MET A 28 4.29 9.32 -8.17
CA MET A 28 5.71 9.01 -8.31
C MET A 28 6.61 9.92 -7.46
N GLN A 29 6.34 11.23 -7.45
CA GLN A 29 7.08 12.18 -6.61
C GLN A 29 6.90 11.90 -5.12
N THR A 30 5.69 11.55 -4.69
CA THR A 30 5.40 11.19 -3.29
C THR A 30 6.19 9.95 -2.87
N ILE A 31 6.22 8.92 -3.73
CA ILE A 31 7.00 7.70 -3.49
C ILE A 31 8.49 8.04 -3.39
N ARG A 32 9.04 8.75 -4.38
CA ARG A 32 10.46 9.15 -4.41
C ARG A 32 10.84 9.94 -3.16
N ALA A 33 10.04 10.93 -2.78
CA ALA A 33 10.31 11.75 -1.61
C ALA A 33 10.29 10.92 -0.32
N THR A 34 9.27 10.05 -0.17
CA THR A 34 9.14 9.18 1.00
C THR A 34 10.33 8.23 1.12
N GLU A 35 10.67 7.51 0.05
CA GLU A 35 11.77 6.54 0.08
C GLU A 35 13.15 7.21 0.21
N THR A 36 13.34 8.40 -0.37
CA THR A 36 14.58 9.16 -0.18
C THR A 36 14.73 9.60 1.28
N THR A 37 13.64 10.01 1.93
CA THR A 37 13.63 10.29 3.37
C THR A 37 13.92 9.03 4.19
N LEU A 38 13.31 7.89 3.84
CA LEU A 38 13.59 6.61 4.51
C LEU A 38 15.08 6.22 4.37
N SER A 39 15.69 6.45 3.19
CA SER A 39 17.11 6.21 2.98
C SER A 39 17.98 6.99 3.96
N ARG A 40 17.67 8.28 4.18
CA ARG A 40 18.38 9.15 5.14
C ARG A 40 18.18 8.66 6.57
N LEU A 41 16.93 8.46 6.99
CA LEU A 41 16.60 7.96 8.33
C LEU A 41 17.25 6.60 8.63
N PHE A 42 17.37 5.74 7.63
CA PHE A 42 18.08 4.47 7.77
C PHE A 42 19.59 4.66 7.95
N ALA A 43 20.19 5.56 7.17
CA ALA A 43 21.60 5.91 7.32
C ALA A 43 21.90 6.53 8.69
N ASP A 44 20.94 7.28 9.24
CA ASP A 44 21.01 7.88 10.57
C ASP A 44 20.73 6.87 11.71
N GLY A 45 20.38 5.61 11.39
CA GLY A 45 20.12 4.55 12.36
C GLY A 45 18.74 4.61 13.03
N GLU A 46 17.83 5.46 12.56
CA GLU A 46 16.49 5.67 13.15
C GLU A 46 15.49 4.56 12.78
N ILE A 47 15.75 3.83 11.68
CA ILE A 47 14.85 2.77 11.21
C ILE A 47 15.33 1.40 11.69
N PRO A 48 14.52 0.65 12.47
CA PRO A 48 14.87 -0.69 12.88
C PRO A 48 14.82 -1.68 11.72
N GLY A 49 15.81 -2.58 11.65
CA GLY A 49 15.85 -3.68 10.69
C GLY A 49 16.44 -3.26 9.33
N PHE A 50 15.85 -3.73 8.23
CA PHE A 50 16.33 -3.44 6.87
C PHE A 50 15.22 -2.79 6.05
N ILE A 51 15.60 -1.82 5.21
CA ILE A 51 14.71 -1.22 4.23
C ILE A 51 15.05 -1.66 2.81
N HIS A 52 14.02 -1.86 2.00
CA HIS A 52 14.14 -2.25 0.61
C HIS A 52 13.43 -1.23 -0.26
N LEU A 53 14.17 -0.21 -0.66
CA LEU A 53 13.64 0.89 -1.43
C LEU A 53 13.40 0.49 -2.89
N SER A 54 12.41 1.12 -3.51
CA SER A 54 12.02 1.00 -4.92
C SER A 54 12.35 2.27 -5.71
N VAL A 55 13.31 3.07 -5.25
CA VAL A 55 13.80 4.28 -5.91
C VAL A 55 14.21 3.96 -7.36
N GLY A 56 13.58 4.64 -8.31
CA GLY A 56 13.73 4.38 -9.76
C GLY A 56 12.66 3.44 -10.35
N GLN A 57 11.81 2.84 -9.54
CA GLN A 57 10.70 1.97 -9.94
C GLN A 57 9.32 2.56 -9.59
N GLU A 58 9.25 3.86 -9.29
CA GLU A 58 8.02 4.52 -8.82
C GLU A 58 6.91 4.49 -9.88
N ALA A 59 7.29 4.54 -11.16
CA ALA A 59 6.37 4.47 -12.28
C ALA A 59 5.60 3.14 -12.32
N VAL A 60 6.24 2.03 -11.90
CA VAL A 60 5.59 0.71 -11.84
C VAL A 60 4.49 0.74 -10.79
N ALA A 61 4.80 1.21 -9.59
CA ALA A 61 3.83 1.31 -8.51
C ALA A 61 2.67 2.26 -8.85
N ALA A 62 2.97 3.46 -9.36
CA ALA A 62 1.95 4.43 -9.75
C ALA A 62 1.05 3.91 -10.88
N GLY A 63 1.65 3.28 -11.91
CA GLY A 63 0.92 2.73 -13.05
C GLY A 63 0.04 1.54 -12.68
N VAL A 64 0.60 0.53 -12.00
CA VAL A 64 -0.12 -0.69 -11.60
C VAL A 64 -1.25 -0.33 -10.64
N VAL A 65 -0.95 0.35 -9.54
CA VAL A 65 -1.99 0.68 -8.53
C VAL A 65 -2.99 1.68 -9.07
N GLY A 66 -2.57 2.59 -9.95
CA GLY A 66 -3.49 3.48 -10.65
C GLY A 66 -4.50 2.72 -11.51
N ALA A 67 -4.09 1.63 -12.16
CA ALA A 67 -4.99 0.82 -12.98
C ALA A 67 -5.96 -0.06 -12.17
N LEU A 68 -5.69 -0.28 -10.88
CA LEU A 68 -6.57 -1.06 -10.00
C LEU A 68 -7.86 -0.31 -9.66
N GLY A 69 -8.95 -1.05 -9.60
CA GLY A 69 -10.22 -0.59 -9.06
C GLY A 69 -10.16 -0.44 -7.53
N PRO A 70 -11.15 0.27 -6.96
CA PRO A 70 -11.22 0.53 -5.51
C PRO A 70 -11.46 -0.72 -4.66
N ARG A 71 -11.97 -1.81 -5.27
CA ARG A 71 -12.23 -3.09 -4.59
C ARG A 71 -11.18 -4.16 -4.88
N ASP A 72 -10.20 -3.85 -5.71
CA ASP A 72 -9.18 -4.81 -6.07
C ASP A 72 -8.16 -4.91 -4.95
N SER A 73 -7.79 -6.14 -4.59
CA SER A 73 -6.72 -6.41 -3.64
C SER A 73 -5.45 -6.78 -4.37
N PHE A 74 -4.30 -6.42 -3.81
CA PHE A 74 -3.00 -6.82 -4.33
C PHE A 74 -2.06 -7.20 -3.19
N ALA A 75 -1.06 -8.00 -3.54
CA ALA A 75 0.05 -8.33 -2.66
C ALA A 75 1.34 -7.74 -3.22
N THR A 76 2.27 -7.39 -2.34
CA THR A 76 3.52 -6.73 -2.72
C THR A 76 4.71 -7.69 -2.70
N THR A 77 5.88 -7.22 -3.13
CA THR A 77 7.15 -7.92 -2.93
C THR A 77 7.88 -7.33 -1.72
N HIS A 78 9.14 -7.73 -1.51
CA HIS A 78 10.04 -7.11 -0.54
C HIS A 78 10.30 -5.61 -0.82
N ARG A 79 10.04 -5.11 -2.05
CA ARG A 79 10.11 -3.68 -2.44
C ARG A 79 8.72 -3.07 -2.56
N GLY A 80 7.88 -3.32 -1.55
CA GLY A 80 6.46 -2.99 -1.59
C GLY A 80 6.09 -1.53 -1.31
N HIS A 81 7.00 -0.72 -0.75
CA HIS A 81 6.69 0.63 -0.26
C HIS A 81 5.98 1.49 -1.30
N GLY A 82 6.54 1.58 -2.51
CA GLY A 82 5.93 2.34 -3.60
C GLY A 82 4.48 1.93 -3.89
N HIS A 83 4.17 0.64 -3.87
CA HIS A 83 2.82 0.14 -4.15
C HIS A 83 1.83 0.48 -3.03
N VAL A 84 2.26 0.36 -1.77
CA VAL A 84 1.45 0.74 -0.61
C VAL A 84 1.19 2.25 -0.59
N LEU A 85 2.21 3.06 -0.88
CA LEU A 85 2.11 4.52 -0.99
C LEU A 85 1.19 4.92 -2.16
N ALA A 86 1.33 4.27 -3.32
CA ALA A 86 0.48 4.53 -4.48
C ALA A 86 -0.99 4.20 -4.22
N ARG A 87 -1.28 3.27 -3.30
CA ARG A 87 -2.66 2.95 -2.89
C ARG A 87 -3.30 4.05 -2.05
N GLY A 88 -2.52 5.01 -1.56
CA GLY A 88 -3.00 6.13 -0.78
C GLY A 88 -3.03 5.87 0.73
N VAL A 89 -2.11 5.03 1.24
CA VAL A 89 -1.97 4.87 2.68
C VAL A 89 -1.61 6.21 3.32
N ARG A 90 -2.07 6.41 4.55
CA ARG A 90 -1.71 7.60 5.34
C ARG A 90 -0.22 7.61 5.64
N LEU A 91 0.48 8.65 5.19
CA LEU A 91 1.94 8.80 5.36
C LEU A 91 2.36 8.77 6.83
N ASP A 92 1.60 9.39 7.74
CA ASP A 92 1.94 9.39 9.16
C ASP A 92 1.89 7.99 9.78
N LEU A 93 0.90 7.18 9.39
CA LEU A 93 0.79 5.79 9.85
C LEU A 93 1.86 4.91 9.20
N PHE A 94 2.18 5.17 7.94
CA PHE A 94 3.26 4.48 7.22
C PHE A 94 4.60 4.72 7.92
N PHE A 95 5.00 5.97 8.16
CA PHE A 95 6.24 6.26 8.86
C PHE A 95 6.28 5.68 10.28
N LYS A 96 5.17 5.72 11.03
CA LYS A 96 5.07 5.04 12.33
C LYS A 96 5.34 3.53 12.20
N GLU A 97 4.78 2.89 11.18
CA GLU A 97 4.99 1.46 10.94
C GLU A 97 6.46 1.16 10.63
N ILE A 98 7.07 1.91 9.71
CA ILE A 98 8.47 1.72 9.31
C ILE A 98 9.43 1.93 10.48
N MET A 99 9.15 2.93 11.34
CA MET A 99 9.95 3.22 12.54
C MET A 99 9.64 2.30 13.72
N GLY A 100 8.77 1.29 13.57
CA GLY A 100 8.41 0.38 14.67
C GLY A 100 7.65 1.05 15.82
N ARG A 101 6.96 2.17 15.56
CA ARG A 101 6.24 2.95 16.57
C ARG A 101 4.79 2.51 16.70
N ALA A 102 4.26 2.63 17.91
CA ALA A 102 2.85 2.38 18.20
C ALA A 102 1.92 3.26 17.33
N GLY A 103 0.82 2.68 16.89
CA GLY A 103 -0.13 3.34 15.98
C GLY A 103 0.35 3.39 14.52
N GLY A 104 1.35 2.59 14.14
CA GLY A 104 1.59 2.23 12.75
C GLY A 104 0.44 1.39 12.16
N ILE A 105 0.44 1.22 10.84
CA ILE A 105 -0.61 0.50 10.09
C ILE A 105 -0.89 -0.89 10.67
N CYS A 106 0.16 -1.62 11.08
CA CYS A 106 0.09 -2.94 11.71
C CYS A 106 0.46 -2.89 13.21
N GLY A 107 0.43 -1.69 13.80
CA GLY A 107 0.82 -1.44 15.18
C GLY A 107 2.34 -1.30 15.40
N GLY A 108 3.13 -1.06 14.36
CA GLY A 108 4.59 -0.92 14.45
C GLY A 108 5.33 -2.25 14.50
N ARG A 109 4.71 -3.35 14.06
CA ARG A 109 5.26 -4.71 14.15
C ARG A 109 5.64 -5.32 12.80
N GLY A 110 5.04 -4.86 11.72
CA GLY A 110 5.34 -5.31 10.37
C GLY A 110 6.61 -4.68 9.82
N GLY A 111 6.92 -3.45 10.26
CA GLY A 111 8.10 -2.72 9.86
C GLY A 111 8.16 -2.48 8.35
N SER A 112 9.37 -2.30 7.83
CA SER A 112 9.58 -2.10 6.38
C SER A 112 9.10 -3.26 5.52
N MET A 113 9.13 -4.49 6.04
CA MET A 113 8.93 -5.67 5.22
C MET A 113 7.47 -6.08 5.14
N HIS A 114 6.61 -5.83 6.13
CA HIS A 114 5.27 -6.43 6.20
C HIS A 114 4.12 -5.41 6.32
N VAL A 115 4.22 -4.28 5.63
CA VAL A 115 3.13 -3.29 5.63
C VAL A 115 1.89 -3.88 4.94
N ALA A 116 0.80 -4.05 5.69
CA ALA A 116 -0.46 -4.59 5.22
C ALA A 116 -1.65 -3.76 5.73
N ASP A 117 -2.58 -3.42 4.83
CA ASP A 117 -3.80 -2.68 5.14
C ASP A 117 -4.97 -3.29 4.36
N LEU A 118 -5.72 -4.16 5.04
CA LEU A 118 -6.86 -4.85 4.45
C LEU A 118 -8.00 -3.89 4.08
N SER A 119 -8.11 -2.73 4.73
CA SER A 119 -9.13 -1.73 4.39
C SER A 119 -8.89 -1.11 3.02
N LEU A 120 -7.62 -1.04 2.60
CA LEU A 120 -7.19 -0.56 1.30
C LEU A 120 -6.97 -1.70 0.29
N GLY A 121 -7.20 -2.96 0.66
CA GLY A 121 -6.93 -4.12 -0.19
C GLY A 121 -5.43 -4.46 -0.33
N VAL A 122 -4.58 -3.94 0.56
CA VAL A 122 -3.15 -4.27 0.63
C VAL A 122 -3.00 -5.52 1.49
N LEU A 123 -2.83 -6.67 0.85
CA LEU A 123 -2.70 -7.97 1.54
C LEU A 123 -1.36 -8.15 2.25
N GLY A 124 -0.42 -7.23 2.02
CA GLY A 124 0.97 -7.34 2.43
C GLY A 124 1.83 -8.07 1.41
N PRO A 125 3.12 -8.28 1.70
CA PRO A 125 4.02 -8.96 0.79
C PRO A 125 3.74 -10.46 0.70
N MET A 126 3.80 -11.00 -0.52
CA MET A 126 3.88 -12.44 -0.70
C MET A 126 5.24 -12.92 -0.21
N ALA A 127 5.22 -13.78 0.80
CA ALA A 127 6.43 -14.39 1.33
C ALA A 127 7.06 -15.31 0.29
N SER A 128 8.09 -14.85 -0.42
CA SER A 128 9.06 -15.76 -1.05
C SER A 128 10.01 -16.38 0.00
N SER A 129 9.80 -16.10 1.28
CA SER A 129 10.57 -16.64 2.40
C SER A 129 9.67 -16.89 3.62
N GLY A 130 8.91 -17.99 3.61
CA GLY A 130 8.33 -18.59 4.83
C GLY A 130 7.19 -17.83 5.53
N PRO A 131 6.38 -18.50 6.38
CA PRO A 131 4.95 -18.25 6.47
C PRO A 131 4.59 -17.16 7.48
N GLY A 132 4.08 -16.01 7.01
CA GLY A 132 3.57 -14.92 7.87
C GLY A 132 2.20 -14.36 7.49
N CYS A 133 1.64 -14.74 6.34
CA CYS A 133 0.28 -14.37 5.95
C CYS A 133 -0.42 -15.63 5.40
N ARG A 134 -0.96 -16.44 6.31
CA ARG A 134 -1.93 -17.46 5.92
C ARG A 134 -3.23 -16.71 5.61
N SER A 135 -3.47 -16.41 4.34
CA SER A 135 -4.82 -16.07 3.87
C SER A 135 -5.78 -17.14 4.42
N PRO A 136 -6.89 -16.78 5.09
CA PRO A 136 -7.85 -17.79 5.52
C PRO A 136 -8.35 -18.54 4.27
N PRO A 137 -8.37 -19.88 4.28
CA PRO A 137 -8.94 -20.65 3.18
C PRO A 137 -10.44 -20.30 3.12
N GLY A 138 -10.83 -19.49 2.14
CA GLY A 138 -12.20 -18.98 2.04
C GLY A 138 -12.36 -17.56 1.49
N ALA A 139 -11.28 -16.83 1.16
CA ALA A 139 -11.38 -15.53 0.47
C ALA A 139 -11.87 -15.70 -0.98
N ARG A 140 -13.16 -16.03 -1.11
CA ARG A 140 -13.91 -16.01 -2.37
C ARG A 140 -14.03 -14.55 -2.81
N SER A 141 -13.55 -14.25 -4.01
CA SER A 141 -13.76 -12.94 -4.64
C SER A 141 -15.26 -12.65 -4.71
N PRO A 142 -15.77 -11.53 -4.16
CA PRO A 142 -17.19 -11.23 -4.23
C PRO A 142 -17.50 -10.73 -5.65
N THR A 143 -17.70 -11.67 -6.56
CA THR A 143 -18.42 -11.43 -7.79
C THR A 143 -19.92 -11.43 -7.50
N ARG A 144 -20.52 -10.24 -7.65
CA ARG A 144 -21.94 -9.97 -7.96
C ARG A 144 -23.01 -10.32 -6.90
N ARG A 145 -23.50 -9.27 -6.22
CA ARG A 145 -24.89 -8.74 -6.22
C ARG A 145 -25.24 -8.14 -4.85
N GLY A 146 -25.81 -6.93 -4.88
CA GLY A 146 -26.64 -6.37 -3.81
C GLY A 146 -25.88 -5.62 -2.72
N ALA A 147 -25.91 -4.30 -2.77
CA ALA A 147 -25.83 -3.51 -1.53
C ALA A 147 -27.09 -3.82 -0.68
N PRO A 148 -27.01 -3.68 0.65
CA PRO A 148 -27.66 -2.49 1.19
C PRO A 148 -26.87 -1.79 2.31
N ALA A 149 -27.08 -0.47 2.31
CA ALA A 149 -27.30 0.46 3.42
C ALA A 149 -26.51 0.36 4.75
N ALA A 150 -25.95 1.52 5.06
CA ALA A 150 -25.83 2.12 6.40
C ALA A 150 -24.78 1.53 7.35
N TRP A 151 -23.74 2.32 7.59
CA TRP A 151 -23.12 2.34 8.90
C TRP A 151 -22.94 3.78 9.37
N ARG A 152 -23.72 4.12 10.40
CA ARG A 152 -23.62 5.36 11.17
C ARG A 152 -22.36 5.30 12.02
N SER A 153 -21.67 6.43 12.13
CA SER A 153 -20.60 6.64 13.11
C SER A 153 -21.12 6.43 14.53
N PRO A 154 -20.30 5.89 15.45
CA PRO A 154 -20.46 6.22 16.86
C PRO A 154 -19.29 7.09 17.32
N SER A 155 -19.64 8.33 17.65
CA SER A 155 -18.98 9.09 18.70
C SER A 155 -19.17 8.40 20.05
N SER A 156 -18.16 8.54 20.92
CA SER A 156 -18.22 8.43 22.39
C SER A 156 -18.81 7.15 23.01
N ALA A 157 -17.92 6.26 23.47
CA ALA A 157 -18.17 5.45 24.66
C ALA A 157 -16.84 5.12 25.36
N THR A 158 -16.64 5.78 26.49
CA THR A 158 -15.65 5.53 27.54
C THR A 158 -15.90 4.18 28.21
N ALA A 159 -14.87 3.33 28.31
CA ALA A 159 -14.66 2.40 29.44
C ALA A 159 -13.23 1.80 29.42
N PRO A 160 -12.65 1.48 30.60
CA PRO A 160 -11.21 1.39 30.80
C PRO A 160 -10.66 -0.04 30.65
N TRP A 161 -9.46 -0.18 30.09
CA TRP A 161 -8.70 -1.44 30.14
C TRP A 161 -7.77 -1.47 31.37
N PRO A 162 -7.56 -2.65 31.99
CA PRO A 162 -6.90 -2.75 33.28
C PRO A 162 -5.39 -2.48 33.17
N ARG A 163 -4.86 -1.66 34.09
CA ARG A 163 -3.43 -1.49 34.31
C ARG A 163 -2.90 -2.71 35.06
N ALA A 164 -1.98 -3.46 34.47
CA ALA A 164 -1.10 -4.34 35.23
C ALA A 164 0.01 -3.48 35.88
N PRO A 165 0.38 -3.71 37.14
CA PRO A 165 1.33 -2.87 37.86
C PRO A 165 2.78 -3.12 37.39
N CYS A 166 3.48 -2.03 37.05
CA CYS A 166 4.94 -2.01 37.06
C CYS A 166 5.41 -2.12 38.51
N THR A 167 6.02 -3.24 38.88
CA THR A 167 6.93 -3.30 40.03
C THR A 167 8.35 -3.20 39.51
N SER A 168 8.99 -2.10 39.86
CA SER A 168 10.43 -1.86 39.80
C SER A 168 11.18 -2.76 40.80
N ALA A 169 12.24 -3.40 40.33
CA ALA A 169 13.47 -3.70 41.07
C ALA A 169 14.59 -3.91 40.05
#